data_AF-A0A7X7JKB2-F1
#
_entry.id   AF-A0A7X7JKB2-F1
#
_cell.length_a   1.000
_cell.length_b   1.000
_cell.length_c   1.000
_cell.angle_alpha   90.00
_cell.angle_beta   90.00
_cell.angle_gamma   90.00
#
_symmetry.space_group_name_H-M   'P 1'
#
loop_
_entity.id
_entity.type
_entity.pdbx_description
1 polymer ?
#
loop_
_entity_poly.entity_id
_entity_poly.type
_entity_poly.pdbx_seq_one_letter_code
_entity_poly.pdbx_strand_id
1 'polypeptide(L)'
;MGDRVFESNYGSGLRVLDISDRARPREIGYFDSAPLNDDGPGHSAAQSGAWSNYPFFKSGIVVFTSVREGLFVVRVVDVPTS
;
A
#
# COMPACT_ATOMS: atom_id res chain seq x y z
N MET A 1 12.32 0.91 0.24
CA MET A 1 13.41 1.27 1.19
C MET A 1 14.17 0.01 1.54
N GLY A 2 15.49 0.00 1.29
CA GLY A 2 16.23 -1.26 1.22
C GLY A 2 15.64 -2.16 0.13
N ASP A 3 15.39 -3.42 0.46
CA ASP A 3 14.80 -4.43 -0.43
C ASP A 3 13.26 -4.46 -0.39
N ARG A 4 12.61 -3.31 -0.15
CA ARG A 4 11.15 -3.20 -0.18
C ARG A 4 10.65 -2.14 -1.15
N VAL A 5 9.55 -2.41 -1.82
CA VAL A 5 8.79 -1.45 -2.64
C VAL A 5 7.44 -1.21 -1.99
N PHE A 6 6.99 0.05 -2.02
CA PHE A 6 5.70 0.50 -1.49
C PHE A 6 4.92 1.13 -2.63
N GLU A 7 3.80 0.52 -2.99
CA GLU A 7 3.00 0.94 -4.14
C GLU A 7 1.65 1.45 -3.67
N SER A 8 1.31 2.66 -4.09
CA SER A 8 -0.06 3.17 -4.01
C SER A 8 -0.77 2.77 -5.30
N ASN A 9 -1.68 1.82 -5.22
CA ASN A 9 -2.24 1.14 -6.39
C ASN A 9 -3.77 1.26 -6.44
N TYR A 10 -4.27 2.50 -6.41
CA TYR A 10 -5.70 2.81 -6.54
C TYR A 10 -6.57 1.93 -5.65
N GLY A 11 -7.64 1.33 -6.17
CA GLY A 11 -8.56 0.49 -5.43
C GLY A 11 -7.95 -0.81 -4.92
N SER A 12 -6.74 -1.16 -5.35
CA SER A 12 -5.96 -2.24 -4.72
C SER A 12 -5.29 -1.82 -3.42
N GLY A 13 -5.28 -0.51 -3.09
CA GLY A 13 -4.75 0.04 -1.85
C GLY A 13 -3.23 0.16 -1.83
N LEU A 14 -2.65 0.16 -0.63
CA LEU A 14 -1.20 0.14 -0.43
C LEU A 14 -0.69 -1.30 -0.56
N ARG A 15 0.30 -1.53 -1.43
CA ARG A 15 1.00 -2.82 -1.56
C ARG A 15 2.43 -2.71 -1.08
N VAL A 16 2.91 -3.76 -0.41
CA VAL A 16 4.28 -3.84 0.09
C VAL A 16 4.91 -5.10 -0.47
N LEU A 17 5.98 -4.91 -1.24
CA LEU A 17 6.70 -6.00 -1.90
C LEU A 17 8.10 -6.12 -1.31
N ASP A 18 8.53 -7.35 -1.09
CA ASP A 18 9.94 -7.73 -0.90
C ASP A 18 10.57 -7.94 -2.28
N ILE A 19 11.65 -7.23 -2.54
CA ILE A 19 12.43 -7.24 -3.79
C ILE A 19 13.89 -7.63 -3.55
N SER A 20 14.18 -8.37 -2.47
CA SER A 20 15.51 -8.93 -2.20
C SER A 20 15.99 -9.80 -3.36
N ASP A 21 15.10 -10.57 -3.98
CA ASP A 21 15.24 -11.13 -5.33
C ASP A 21 14.49 -10.25 -6.34
N ARG A 22 15.23 -9.43 -7.09
CA ARG A 22 14.66 -8.50 -8.08
C ARG A 22 14.01 -9.19 -9.28
N ALA A 23 14.39 -10.44 -9.57
CA ALA A 23 13.77 -11.22 -10.63
C ALA A 23 12.43 -11.85 -10.17
N ARG A 24 12.21 -11.94 -8.85
CA ARG A 24 11.03 -12.56 -8.25
C ARG A 24 10.48 -11.74 -7.06
N PRO A 25 9.90 -10.56 -7.31
CA PRO A 25 9.23 -9.78 -6.27
C PRO A 25 8.12 -10.59 -5.58
N ARG A 26 7.96 -10.40 -4.27
CA ARG A 26 6.94 -11.09 -3.46
C ARG A 26 6.15 -10.09 -2.64
N GLU A 27 4.82 -10.13 -2.71
CA GLU A 27 3.98 -9.33 -1.82
C GLU A 27 4.12 -9.85 -0.38
N ILE A 28 4.40 -8.94 0.55
CA ILE A 28 4.59 -9.22 1.98
C ILE A 28 3.55 -8.53 2.87
N GLY A 29 2.68 -7.71 2.27
CA GLY A 29 1.59 -7.07 2.97
C GLY A 29 0.79 -6.15 2.06
N TYR A 30 -0.45 -5.88 2.46
CA TYR A 30 -1.31 -4.93 1.78
C TYR A 30 -2.23 -4.24 2.79
N PHE A 31 -2.77 -3.09 2.39
CA PHE A 31 -3.85 -2.41 3.11
C PHE A 31 -4.84 -1.85 2.09
N ASP A 32 -6.09 -2.31 2.16
CA ASP A 32 -7.18 -1.77 1.36
C ASP A 32 -7.71 -0.48 2.00
N SER A 33 -7.47 0.65 1.34
CA SER A 33 -7.92 1.96 1.80
C SER A 33 -9.31 2.34 1.29
N ALA A 34 -9.90 1.56 0.39
CA ALA A 34 -11.20 1.85 -0.22
C ALA A 34 -12.07 0.58 -0.34
N PRO A 35 -12.37 -0.12 0.77
CA PRO A 35 -13.11 -1.39 0.76
C PRO A 35 -14.58 -1.27 0.34
N LEU A 36 -15.07 -0.03 0.21
CA LEU A 36 -16.43 0.30 -0.22
C LEU A 36 -16.49 0.75 -1.68
N ASN A 37 -15.41 0.58 -2.45
CA ASN A 37 -15.44 0.83 -3.89
C ASN A 37 -16.50 -0.03 -4.57
N ASP A 38 -17.16 0.54 -5.58
CA ASP A 38 -18.14 -0.09 -6.44
C ASP A 38 -17.93 0.38 -7.88
N ASP A 39 -18.71 -0.10 -8.85
CA ASP A 39 -18.57 0.29 -10.27
C ASP A 39 -19.18 1.68 -10.59
N GLY A 40 -19.54 2.46 -9.57
CA GLY A 40 -20.09 3.80 -9.70
C GLY A 40 -19.06 4.83 -10.20
N PRO A 41 -19.51 5.93 -10.85
CA PRO A 41 -18.62 6.99 -11.32
C PRO A 41 -17.79 7.60 -10.19
N GLY A 42 -16.47 7.51 -10.31
CA GLY A 42 -15.55 8.00 -9.29
C GLY A 42 -15.37 7.05 -8.11
N HIS A 43 -16.17 5.98 -7.99
CA HIS A 43 -16.12 4.94 -6.97
C HIS A 43 -15.39 3.67 -7.41
N SER A 44 -15.15 3.52 -8.71
CA SER A 44 -14.44 2.37 -9.26
C SER A 44 -13.01 2.24 -8.75
N ALA A 45 -12.54 0.98 -8.71
CA ALA A 45 -11.17 0.66 -8.31
C ALA A 45 -10.10 1.33 -9.19
N ALA A 46 -10.45 1.78 -10.41
CA ALA A 46 -9.56 2.52 -11.30
C ALA A 46 -9.53 4.04 -11.04
N GLN A 47 -10.46 4.56 -10.23
CA GLN A 47 -10.64 5.99 -9.99
C GLN A 47 -10.47 6.40 -8.53
N SER A 48 -10.46 5.42 -7.61
CA SER A 48 -10.34 5.65 -6.17
C SER A 48 -9.21 4.84 -5.54
N GLY A 49 -9.02 4.99 -4.24
CA GLY A 49 -8.05 4.26 -3.43
C GLY A 49 -6.70 4.97 -3.34
N ALA A 50 -5.63 4.22 -3.11
CA ALA A 50 -4.32 4.77 -2.76
C ALA A 50 -3.67 5.53 -3.93
N TRP A 51 -3.17 6.74 -3.70
CA TRP A 51 -2.58 7.61 -4.74
C TRP A 51 -1.10 7.94 -4.52
N SER A 52 -0.67 8.21 -3.27
CA SER A 52 0.73 8.51 -2.93
C SER A 52 1.11 7.89 -1.59
N ASN A 53 2.39 7.52 -1.40
CA ASN A 53 2.91 7.04 -0.12
C ASN A 53 4.28 7.66 0.25
N TYR A 54 4.60 7.62 1.55
CA TYR A 54 5.82 8.11 2.17
C TYR A 54 6.35 7.08 3.18
N PRO A 55 7.24 6.15 2.75
CA PRO A 55 7.70 5.02 3.56
C PRO A 55 9.10 5.24 4.18
N PHE A 56 9.50 6.49 4.42
CA PHE A 56 10.89 6.82 4.76
C PHE A 56 11.20 6.84 6.26
N PHE A 57 10.22 6.51 7.11
CA PHE A 57 10.45 6.44 8.55
C PHE A 57 11.15 5.13 8.93
N LYS A 58 12.27 5.23 9.65
CA LYS A 58 12.99 4.06 10.20
C LYS A 58 12.15 3.19 11.12
N SER A 59 11.04 3.71 11.65
CA SER A 59 10.10 2.99 12.51
C SER A 59 9.22 1.97 11.78
N GLY A 60 9.34 1.86 10.45
CA GLY A 60 8.44 1.04 9.63
C GLY A 60 7.06 1.70 9.41
N ILE A 61 6.91 2.97 9.79
CA ILE A 61 5.71 3.75 9.50
C ILE A 61 5.69 4.13 8.02
N VAL A 62 4.53 3.92 7.41
CA VAL A 62 4.19 4.38 6.07
C VAL A 62 2.99 5.28 6.18
N VAL A 63 3.12 6.48 5.64
CA VAL A 63 2.01 7.43 5.50
C VAL A 63 1.57 7.41 4.05
N PHE A 64 0.27 7.30 3.77
CA PHE A 64 -0.21 7.33 2.39
C PHE A 64 -1.59 7.97 2.30
N THR A 65 -1.93 8.48 1.11
CA THR A 65 -3.21 9.11 0.83
C THR A 65 -4.09 8.20 -0.03
N SER A 66 -5.40 8.27 0.21
CA SER A 66 -6.44 7.68 -0.60
C SER A 66 -7.32 8.79 -1.18
N VAL A 67 -7.82 8.62 -2.41
CA VAL A 67 -8.54 9.66 -3.16
C VAL A 67 -9.73 10.22 -2.38
N ARG A 68 -10.50 9.37 -1.68
CA ARG A 68 -11.66 9.82 -0.89
C ARG A 68 -11.53 9.58 0.61
N GLU A 69 -10.82 8.53 0.99
CA GLU A 69 -10.77 8.04 2.36
C GLU A 69 -9.72 8.80 3.20
N GLY A 70 -8.94 9.66 2.55
CA GLY A 70 -8.06 10.63 3.20
C GLY A 70 -6.68 10.07 3.53
N LEU A 71 -6.16 10.41 4.70
CA LEU A 71 -4.79 10.09 5.12
C LEU A 71 -4.77 8.85 6.02
N PHE A 72 -3.90 7.91 5.69
CA PHE A 72 -3.64 6.73 6.49
C PHE A 72 -2.21 6.75 7.04
N VAL A 73 -2.06 6.27 8.27
CA VAL A 73 -0.76 6.02 8.92
C VAL A 73 -0.73 4.57 9.35
N VAL A 74 0.06 3.76 8.66
CA VAL A 74 0.17 2.32 8.91
C VAL A 74 1.59 1.96 9.30
N ARG A 75 1.76 0.81 9.95
CA ARG A 75 3.08 0.24 10.27
C ARG A 75 3.22 -1.10 9.59
N VAL A 76 4.30 -1.28 8.84
CA VAL A 76 4.69 -2.61 8.36
C VAL A 76 5.46 -3.30 9.47
N VAL A 77 4.95 -4.45 9.91
CA VAL A 77 5.55 -5.27 10.96
C VAL A 77 6.10 -6.52 10.31
N ASP A 78 7.37 -6.79 10.55
CA ASP A 78 7.98 -8.06 10.13
C ASP A 78 7.47 -9.13 11.08
N VAL A 79 6.69 -10.08 10.56
CA VAL A 79 6.32 -11.26 11.34
C VAL A 79 7.54 -12.18 11.35
N PRO A 80 8.12 -12.51 12.52
CA PRO A 80 9.19 -13.48 12.58
C PRO A 80 8.70 -14.81 12.03
N THR A 81 9.37 -15.35 11.02
CA THR A 81 9.15 -16.74 10.60
C THR A 81 9.72 -17.65 11.68
N SER A 82 8.85 -18.43 12.31
CA SER A 82 9.19 -19.51 13.27
C SER A 82 10.12 -20.56 12.68
#